data_AF-A0A8X6XRZ3-F1
#
_entry.id   AF-A0A8X6XRZ3-F1
#
_cell.length_a   1.000
_cell.length_b   1.000
_cell.length_c   1.000
_cell.angle_alpha   90.00
_cell.angle_beta   90.00
_cell.angle_gamma   90.00
#
_symmetry.space_group_name_H-M   'P 1'
#
loop_
_entity.id
_entity.type
_entity.pdbx_description
1 polymer ?
#
loop_
_entity_poly.entity_id
_entity_poly.type
_entity_poly.pdbx_seq_one_letter_code
_entity_poly.pdbx_strand_id
1 'polypeptide(L)' 'MADALSRINALNLSTTDLQHLANSQTKDEELKTLISSNDLSIKLKPLKMENALEIFCDVSREKVRPYVPGGLLEV' A
#
# COMPACT_ATOMS: atom_id res chain seq x y z
N MET A 1 19.12 -29.02 9.78
CA MET A 1 18.65 -27.89 10.60
C MET A 1 17.74 -27.10 9.68
N ALA A 2 16.43 -27.29 9.82
CA ALA A 2 15.44 -26.77 8.89
C ALA A 2 15.32 -25.25 9.04
N ASP A 3 15.39 -24.58 7.90
CA ASP A 3 15.30 -23.14 7.65
C ASP A 3 14.21 -22.44 8.47
N ALA A 4 14.61 -21.81 9.57
CA ALA A 4 13.76 -20.96 10.38
C ALA A 4 13.66 -19.52 9.82
N LEU A 5 13.54 -19.39 8.49
CA LEU A 5 13.24 -18.12 7.80
C LEU A 5 11.85 -18.14 7.13
N SER A 6 10.94 -19.00 7.60
CA SER A 6 9.58 -19.11 7.06
C SER A 6 8.58 -18.09 7.66
N ARG A 7 9.03 -16.95 8.18
CA ARG A 7 8.15 -15.97 8.87
C ARG A 7 8.38 -14.51 8.53
N ILE A 8 8.94 -14.22 7.36
CA ILE A 8 8.83 -12.88 6.77
C ILE A 8 8.25 -13.04 5.36
N ASN A 9 7.02 -13.53 5.28
CA ASN A 9 6.17 -13.26 4.11
C ASN A 9 5.53 -11.86 4.24
N ALA A 10 6.30 -10.88 4.73
CA ALA A 10 5.88 -9.50 4.75
C ALA A 10 6.02 -8.97 3.32
N LEU A 11 5.13 -9.44 2.43
CA LEU A 11 4.96 -8.93 1.09
C LEU A 11 6.31 -8.82 0.35
N ASN A 12 6.78 -9.92 -0.25
CA ASN A 12 7.77 -9.84 -1.35
C ASN A 12 7.11 -9.15 -2.57
N LEU A 13 6.57 -7.96 -2.37
CA LEU A 13 6.24 -7.03 -3.44
C LEU A 13 7.60 -6.60 -3.96
N SER A 14 7.91 -7.05 -5.16
CA SER A 14 9.07 -6.58 -5.89
C SER A 14 8.99 -5.05 -5.94
N THR A 15 10.13 -4.37 -6.08
CA THR A 15 10.13 -2.93 -6.35
C THR A 15 9.21 -2.59 -7.54
N THR A 16 9.11 -3.48 -8.53
CA THR A 16 8.15 -3.40 -9.65
C THR A 16 6.68 -3.42 -9.21
N ASP A 17 6.29 -4.28 -8.27
CA ASP A 17 4.93 -4.36 -7.73
C ASP A 17 4.57 -3.09 -6.95
N LEU A 18 5.53 -2.53 -6.21
CA LEU A 18 5.37 -1.24 -5.52
C LEU A 18 5.23 -0.07 -6.51
N GLN A 19 5.97 -0.08 -7.61
CA GLN A 19 5.82 0.91 -8.68
C GLN A 19 4.44 0.83 -9.34
N HIS A 20 4.00 -0.39 -9.66
CA HIS A 20 2.69 -0.61 -10.26
C HIS A 20 1.56 -0.21 -9.31
N LEU A 21 1.72 -0.52 -8.02
CA LEU A 21 0.81 -0.10 -6.97
C LEU A 21 0.76 1.42 -6.83
N ALA A 22 1.89 2.11 -6.72
CA ALA A 22 1.95 3.57 -6.62
C ALA A 22 1.30 4.25 -7.85
N ASN A 23 1.53 3.69 -9.04
CA ASN A 23 0.92 4.19 -10.27
C ASN A 23 -0.61 3.99 -10.27
N SER A 24 -1.05 2.80 -9.84
CA SER A 24 -2.47 2.45 -9.73
C SER A 24 -3.18 3.35 -8.71
N GLN A 25 -2.56 3.55 -7.54
CA GLN A 25 -3.05 4.48 -6.51
C GLN A 25 -3.20 5.90 -7.03
N THR A 26 -2.22 6.40 -7.80
CA THR A 26 -2.27 7.75 -8.37
C THR A 26 -3.42 7.93 -9.36
N LYS A 27 -3.80 6.86 -10.06
CA LYS A 27 -4.91 6.82 -11.02
C LYS A 27 -6.26 6.51 -10.38
N ASP A 28 -6.26 6.01 -9.15
CA ASP A 28 -7.46 5.61 -8.42
C ASP A 28 -8.22 6.85 -7.92
N GLU A 29 -9.41 7.07 -8.47
CA GLU A 29 -10.26 8.20 -8.10
C GLU A 29 -10.83 8.01 -6.69
N GLU A 30 -11.14 6.77 -6.29
CA GLU A 30 -11.62 6.46 -4.94
C GLU A 30 -10.59 6.83 -3.89
N LEU A 31 -9.30 6.53 -4.11
CA LEU A 31 -8.21 6.93 -3.23
C LEU A 31 -8.17 8.46 -3.06
N LYS A 32 -8.29 9.23 -4.15
CA LYS A 32 -8.31 10.70 -4.07
C LYS A 32 -9.51 11.19 -3.27
N THR A 33 -10.68 10.60 -3.51
CA THR A 33 -11.88 10.89 -2.73
C THR A 33 -11.66 10.55 -1.26
N LEU A 34 -11.05 9.42 -0.92
CA LEU A 34 -10.77 9.01 0.46
C LEU A 34 -9.72 9.90 1.15
N ILE A 35 -8.73 10.41 0.42
CA ILE A 35 -7.73 11.37 0.93
C ILE A 35 -8.39 12.73 1.18
N SER A 36 -9.25 13.19 0.27
CA SER A 36 -9.99 14.45 0.41
C SER A 36 -11.16 14.35 1.40
N SER A 37 -11.72 13.16 1.56
CA SER A 37 -12.77 12.88 2.53
C SER A 37 -12.14 12.80 3.90
N ASN A 38 -12.67 13.56 4.84
CA ASN A 38 -12.25 13.51 6.24
C ASN A 38 -12.88 12.29 6.94
N ASP A 39 -12.81 11.11 6.32
CA ASP A 39 -13.38 9.90 6.89
C ASP A 39 -12.56 9.51 8.12
N LEU A 40 -13.22 9.41 9.28
CA LEU A 40 -12.54 9.10 10.54
C LEU A 40 -12.09 7.63 10.59
N SER A 41 -12.63 6.78 9.72
CA SER A 41 -12.38 5.34 9.71
C SER A 41 -11.09 4.98 8.97
N ILE A 42 -10.67 5.79 8.00
CA ILE A 42 -9.50 5.53 7.14
C ILE A 42 -8.62 6.78 7.03
N LYS A 43 -7.32 6.63 7.26
CA LYS A 43 -6.35 7.73 7.28
C LYS A 43 -5.24 7.36 6.35
N LEU A 44 -5.39 7.76 5.10
CA LEU A 44 -4.41 7.52 4.06
C LEU A 44 -3.31 8.56 4.17
N LYS A 45 -2.06 8.11 4.32
CA LYS A 45 -0.88 8.98 4.28
C LYS A 45 0.12 8.49 3.25
N PRO A 46 0.73 9.41 2.48
CA PRO A 46 1.81 9.05 1.57
C PRO A 46 3.05 8.66 2.39
N LEU A 47 3.57 7.47 2.12
CA LEU A 47 4.84 6.98 2.62
C LEU A 47 5.85 6.89 1.47
N LYS A 48 6.99 7.55 1.66
CA LYS A 48 8.10 7.49 0.72
C LYS A 48 8.87 6.19 0.93
N MET A 49 8.96 5.38 -0.12
CA MET A 49 9.81 4.19 -0.18
C MET A 49 11.22 4.56 -0.66
N GLU A 50 12.20 3.67 -0.47
CA GLU A 50 13.61 3.87 -0.84
C GLU A 50 13.83 4.26 -2.32
N ASN A 51 12.93 3.84 -3.21
CA ASN A 51 12.99 4.19 -4.64
C ASN A 51 12.30 5.53 -5.00
N ALA A 52 12.11 6.43 -4.03
CA ALA A 52 11.36 7.69 -4.20
C ALA A 52 9.90 7.49 -4.67
N LEU A 53 9.33 6.30 -4.41
CA LEU A 53 7.92 6.02 -4.68
C LEU A 53 7.09 6.48 -3.49
N GLU A 54 6.02 7.22 -3.76
CA GLU A 54 5.00 7.54 -2.77
C GLU A 54 3.86 6.53 -2.86
N ILE A 55 3.68 5.77 -1.78
CA ILE A 55 2.57 4.84 -1.62
C ILE A 55 1.68 5.33 -0.49
N PHE A 56 0.40 5.45 -0.75
CA PHE A 56 -0.60 5.77 0.24
C PHE A 56 -0.88 4.53 1.10
N CYS A 57 -0.69 4.66 2.41
CA CYS A 57 -1.04 3.60 3.35
C CYS A 57 -2.10 4.10 4.33
N ASP A 58 -3.01 3.21 4.70
CA ASP A 58 -3.90 3.43 5.82
C ASP A 58 -3.10 3.32 7.13
N VAL A 59 -3.11 4.41 7.88
CA VAL A 59 -2.52 4.54 9.22
C VAL A 59 -3.58 4.74 10.29
N SER A 60 -4.88 4.57 9.97
CA SER A 60 -5.96 4.64 10.97
C SER A 60 -5.84 3.57 12.04
N ARG A 61 -5.24 2.43 11.69
CA ARG A 61 -5.12 1.27 12.57
C ARG A 61 -3.69 1.15 13.10
N GLU A 62 -3.53 0.36 14.16
CA GLU A 62 -2.23 0.03 14.77
C GLU A 62 -1.20 -0.53 13.77
N LYS A 63 -1.69 -1.18 12.70
CA LYS A 63 -0.86 -1.71 11.62
C LYS A 63 -1.04 -0.86 10.37
N VAL A 64 0.06 -0.28 9.91
CA VAL A 64 0.14 0.42 8.61
C VAL A 64 -0.07 -0.59 7.49
N ARG A 65 -1.01 -0.32 6.58
CA ARG A 65 -1.28 -1.18 5.42
C ARG A 65 -1.34 -0.34 4.14
N PRO A 66 -0.65 -0.74 3.06
CA PRO A 66 -0.78 -0.05 1.79
C PRO A 66 -2.22 -0.16 1.28
N TYR A 67 -2.78 0.94 0.77
CA TYR A 67 -4.07 0.90 0.09
C TYR A 67 -3.90 0.17 -1.24
N VAL A 68 -4.64 -0.90 -1.46
CA VAL A 68 -4.57 -1.64 -2.73
C VAL A 68 -5.81 -1.30 -3.53
N PRO A 69 -5.70 -0.51 -4.62
CA PRO A 69 -6.84 -0.26 -5.49
C PRO A 69 -7.36 -1.58 -6.05
N GLY A 70 -8.68 -1.73 -6.18
CA GLY A 70 -9.33 -3.02 -6.46
C GLY A 70 -8.82 -3.77 -7.69
N GLY A 71 -8.20 -3.06 -8.64
CA GLY A 71 -7.60 -3.64 -9.84
C GLY A 71 -6.27 -4.37 -9.67
N LEU A 72 -5.63 -4.34 -8.49
CA LEU A 72 -4.36 -5.05 -8.25
C LEU A 72 -4.53 -6.45 -7.65
N LEU A 73 -5.74 -6.81 -7.19
CA LEU A 73 -6.05 -8.12 -6.59
C LEU A 73 -6.61 -9.14 -7.61
N GLU A 74 -6.26 -9.01 -8.90
CA GLU A 74 -6.58 -10.04 -9.89
C GLU A 74 -5.37 -10.95 -10.12
N VAL A 75 -5.30 -12.07 -9.37
CA VAL A 75 -4.91 -13.44 -9.80
C VAL A 75 -5.16 -14.45 -8.68
#